data_AF-A0A1E7FJ04-F1
#
_entry.id   AF-A0A1E7FJ04-F1
#
_cell.length_a   1.000
_cell.length_b   1.000
_cell.length_c   1.000
_cell.angle_alpha   90.00
_cell.angle_beta   90.00
_cell.angle_gamma   90.00
#
_symmetry.space_group_name_H-M   'P 1'
#
loop_
_entity.id
_entity.type
_entity.pdbx_description
1 polymer ?
#
loop_
_entity_poly.entity_id
_entity_poly.type
_entity_poly.pdbx_seq_one_letter_code
_entity_poly.pdbx_strand_id
1 'polypeptide(L)'
;MMRCCCHDAYYCDKVCQRAQWRAHKPVHQDIIDRKLLKLPLVTDDEELKSKLYDDCVVCTAPLPSDHLLSSWRTCCGNTICWKCDAANISNTGIDRCVFCREPGAKTVELTVVRLRKLIEKNPEHAQALSVLGDHYKRGDGVNADPVEARRLYMQASTLGNGPASSNLAAMYDDGSCGVKVDLTESRRYFELSIAQGEIVAIHNFAIILTKRGEHTEAKAKLFEAAARGYEGSIRSLRIMEMQKTGVNKVEIQAAARLCQRVKGL
;
A
#
# COMPACT_ATOMS: atom_id res chain seq x y z
N MET A 1 -1.00 13.68 -41.00
CA MET A 1 -1.31 13.22 -39.62
C MET A 1 -0.61 11.88 -39.39
N MET A 2 0.52 11.88 -38.68
CA MET A 2 1.19 10.65 -38.26
C MET A 2 0.23 9.86 -37.36
N ARG A 3 -0.24 8.70 -37.84
CA ARG A 3 -1.00 7.76 -37.03
C ARG A 3 -0.01 7.06 -36.08
N CYS A 4 -0.29 7.08 -34.78
CA CYS A 4 0.44 6.30 -33.76
C CYS A 4 0.41 4.82 -34.17
N CYS A 5 1.52 4.09 -34.04
CA CYS A 5 1.64 2.62 -34.23
C CYS A 5 0.79 1.79 -33.24
N CYS A 6 -0.18 2.41 -32.61
CA CYS A 6 -0.88 2.00 -31.41
C CYS A 6 -2.35 1.66 -31.72
N HIS A 7 -2.80 1.92 -32.95
CA HIS A 7 -4.17 1.67 -33.39
C HIS A 7 -4.54 0.17 -33.34
N ASP A 8 -3.55 -0.72 -33.43
CA ASP A 8 -3.74 -2.17 -33.33
C ASP A 8 -3.41 -2.73 -31.92
N ALA A 9 -3.07 -1.85 -30.97
CA ALA A 9 -2.68 -2.21 -29.62
C ALA A 9 -3.80 -1.85 -28.63
N TYR A 10 -4.40 -2.86 -27.98
CA TYR A 10 -5.43 -2.69 -26.93
C TYR A 10 -5.05 -1.68 -25.82
N TYR A 11 -3.76 -1.43 -25.60
CA TYR A 11 -3.21 -0.38 -24.74
C TYR A 11 -1.88 0.13 -25.32
N CYS A 12 -1.67 1.47 -25.27
CA CYS A 12 -0.44 2.17 -25.67
C CYS A 12 0.69 1.96 -24.64
N ASP A 13 1.95 2.09 -25.04
CA ASP A 13 3.10 2.01 -24.10
C ASP A 13 3.22 3.24 -23.17
N LYS A 14 4.10 3.17 -22.16
CA LYS A 14 4.32 4.22 -21.13
C LYS A 14 4.72 5.57 -21.71
N VAL A 15 5.44 5.60 -22.82
CA VAL A 15 5.91 6.84 -23.46
C VAL A 15 4.76 7.49 -24.21
N CYS A 16 4.00 6.68 -24.97
CA CYS A 16 2.83 7.11 -25.71
C CYS A 16 1.70 7.60 -24.80
N GLN A 17 1.41 6.86 -23.72
CA GLN A 17 0.38 7.26 -22.75
C GLN A 17 0.71 8.62 -22.11
N ARG A 18 1.97 8.86 -21.72
CA ARG A 18 2.39 10.16 -21.15
C ARG A 18 2.34 11.29 -22.18
N ALA A 19 2.70 11.02 -23.42
CA ALA A 19 2.75 12.02 -24.47
C ALA A 19 1.35 12.43 -24.99
N GLN A 20 0.37 11.52 -24.98
CA GLN A 20 -0.95 11.73 -25.62
C GLN A 20 -2.14 11.44 -24.70
N TRP A 21 -1.93 11.50 -23.37
CA TRP A 21 -2.92 11.15 -22.35
C TRP A 21 -4.32 11.77 -22.54
N ARG A 22 -4.37 13.07 -22.86
CA ARG A 22 -5.64 13.81 -23.04
C ARG A 22 -6.49 13.26 -24.19
N ALA A 23 -5.87 12.66 -25.21
CA ALA A 23 -6.56 12.04 -26.33
C ALA A 23 -7.07 10.62 -26.00
N HIS A 24 -6.43 9.93 -25.04
CA HIS A 24 -6.76 8.55 -24.67
C HIS A 24 -7.79 8.43 -23.56
N LYS A 25 -7.89 9.41 -22.65
CA LYS A 25 -8.83 9.41 -21.51
C LYS A 25 -10.27 9.02 -21.91
N PRO A 26 -10.88 9.55 -22.99
CA PRO A 26 -12.26 9.22 -23.36
C PRO A 26 -12.45 7.76 -23.81
N VAL A 27 -11.45 7.18 -24.49
CA VAL A 27 -11.50 5.79 -25.01
C VAL A 27 -11.41 4.79 -23.85
N HIS A 28 -10.55 5.06 -22.87
CA HIS A 28 -10.48 4.23 -21.66
C HIS A 28 -11.75 4.33 -20.83
N GLN A 29 -12.30 5.54 -20.67
CA GLN A 29 -13.55 5.74 -19.95
C GLN A 29 -14.71 4.99 -20.60
N ASP A 30 -14.85 5.03 -21.92
CA ASP A 30 -15.88 4.29 -22.67
C ASP A 30 -15.74 2.77 -22.52
N ILE A 31 -14.52 2.22 -22.51
CA ILE A 31 -14.28 0.79 -22.25
C ILE A 31 -14.66 0.42 -20.81
N ILE A 32 -14.30 1.25 -19.83
CA ILE A 32 -14.62 1.05 -18.41
C ILE A 32 -16.15 1.08 -18.20
N ASP A 33 -16.81 2.08 -18.77
CA ASP A 33 -18.26 2.29 -18.63
C ASP A 33 -19.09 1.18 -19.30
N ARG A 34 -18.58 0.60 -20.40
CA ARG A 34 -19.26 -0.47 -21.13
C ARG A 34 -19.07 -1.87 -20.55
N LYS A 35 -18.03 -2.14 -19.74
CA LYS A 35 -17.61 -3.53 -19.46
C LYS A 35 -17.55 -4.02 -18.01
N LEU A 36 -17.68 -3.26 -16.91
CA LEU A 36 -17.71 -3.89 -15.56
C LEU A 36 -18.42 -3.10 -14.43
N LEU A 37 -19.19 -3.87 -13.65
CA LEU A 37 -19.96 -3.66 -12.42
C LEU A 37 -19.82 -2.32 -11.64
N LYS A 38 -21.00 -1.77 -11.34
CA LYS A 38 -21.30 -0.62 -10.48
C LYS A 38 -20.87 -0.88 -9.03
N LEU A 39 -19.63 -0.57 -8.68
CA LEU A 39 -19.20 -0.32 -7.30
C LEU A 39 -18.72 1.13 -7.20
N PRO A 40 -19.23 1.94 -6.25
CA PRO A 40 -18.82 3.33 -6.09
C PRO A 40 -17.35 3.39 -5.64
N LEU A 41 -16.57 4.25 -6.31
CA LEU A 41 -15.20 4.60 -5.95
C LEU A 41 -15.19 6.11 -5.71
N VAL A 42 -15.75 6.57 -4.60
CA VAL A 42 -15.67 7.99 -4.24
C VAL A 42 -15.66 8.10 -2.72
N THR A 43 -14.78 8.94 -2.20
CA THR A 43 -14.93 9.64 -0.92
C THR A 43 -15.00 11.14 -1.22
N ASP A 44 -15.92 11.86 -0.59
CA ASP A 44 -16.17 13.29 -0.85
C ASP A 44 -15.22 14.24 -0.07
N ASP A 45 -14.25 13.70 0.66
CA ASP A 45 -13.32 14.50 1.46
C ASP A 45 -12.11 14.96 0.61
N GLU A 46 -12.17 16.22 0.15
CA GLU A 46 -11.09 16.90 -0.59
C GLU A 46 -9.76 16.97 0.17
N GLU A 47 -9.78 16.96 1.50
CA GLU A 47 -8.58 17.01 2.34
C GLU A 47 -7.92 15.63 2.47
N LEU A 48 -8.72 14.55 2.43
CA LEU A 48 -8.25 13.16 2.32
C LEU A 48 -7.73 12.82 0.91
N LYS A 49 -8.38 13.33 -0.15
CA LYS A 49 -7.95 13.16 -1.56
C LYS A 49 -6.53 13.69 -1.79
N SER A 50 -6.19 14.82 -1.16
CA SER A 50 -4.87 15.46 -1.28
C SER A 50 -3.77 14.74 -0.49
N LYS A 51 -4.11 13.89 0.49
CA LYS A 51 -3.15 13.36 1.48
C LYS A 51 -2.88 11.86 1.35
N LEU A 52 -3.63 11.12 0.54
CA LEU A 52 -3.57 9.65 0.58
C LEU A 52 -3.39 8.87 -0.72
N TYR A 53 -3.52 9.44 -1.93
CA TYR A 53 -3.44 8.60 -3.15
C TYR A 53 -2.76 9.24 -4.35
N ASP A 54 -1.92 8.44 -5.01
CA ASP A 54 -1.67 8.59 -6.44
C ASP A 54 -2.95 8.27 -7.22
N ASP A 55 -3.24 9.01 -8.29
CA ASP A 55 -4.32 8.65 -9.20
C ASP A 55 -3.98 7.39 -10.00
N CYS A 56 -4.98 6.57 -10.31
CA CYS A 56 -4.81 5.43 -11.19
C CYS A 56 -4.29 5.92 -12.54
N VAL A 57 -3.08 5.48 -12.91
CA VAL A 57 -2.42 5.91 -14.16
C VAL A 57 -3.14 5.45 -15.45
N VAL A 58 -4.20 4.62 -15.34
CA VAL A 58 -5.01 4.15 -16.48
C VAL A 58 -6.38 4.84 -16.59
N CYS A 59 -7.00 5.25 -15.48
CA CYS A 59 -8.33 5.87 -15.53
C CYS A 59 -8.42 7.22 -14.81
N THR A 60 -7.33 7.69 -14.18
CA THR A 60 -7.27 8.90 -13.34
C THR A 60 -8.26 8.93 -12.18
N ALA A 61 -8.89 7.79 -11.87
CA ALA A 61 -9.67 7.68 -10.64
C ALA A 61 -8.72 7.61 -9.45
N PRO A 62 -9.05 8.23 -8.32
CA PRO A 62 -8.29 8.07 -7.08
C PRO A 62 -8.07 6.58 -6.79
N LEU A 63 -6.84 6.19 -6.48
CA LEU A 63 -6.60 4.83 -6.02
C LEU A 63 -7.22 4.66 -4.62
N PRO A 64 -7.90 3.55 -4.33
CA PRO A 64 -8.36 3.26 -2.97
C PRO A 64 -7.18 2.92 -2.05
N SER A 65 -7.26 3.24 -0.74
CA SER A 65 -6.24 2.82 0.26
C SER A 65 -6.18 1.35 0.49
N ASP A 66 -7.27 0.66 0.21
CA ASP A 66 -7.28 -0.77 0.31
C ASP A 66 -6.39 -1.34 -0.81
N HIS A 67 -5.26 -1.93 -0.41
CA HIS A 67 -4.33 -2.64 -1.28
C HIS A 67 -4.98 -3.82 -2.00
N LEU A 68 -6.17 -4.28 -1.57
CA LEU A 68 -6.98 -5.27 -2.29
C LEU A 68 -7.76 -4.67 -3.47
N LEU A 69 -7.95 -3.36 -3.48
CA LEU A 69 -8.67 -2.62 -4.53
C LEU A 69 -7.73 -1.90 -5.50
N SER A 70 -6.42 -2.07 -5.34
CA SER A 70 -5.38 -1.62 -6.27
C SER A 70 -4.41 -2.77 -6.58
N SER A 71 -3.73 -2.68 -7.72
CA SER A 71 -2.81 -3.70 -8.21
C SER A 71 -1.50 -3.03 -8.58
N TRP A 72 -0.44 -3.38 -7.85
CA TRP A 72 0.90 -2.86 -8.10
C TRP A 72 1.68 -3.80 -9.01
N ARG A 73 2.22 -3.26 -10.10
CA ARG A 73 2.92 -4.04 -11.12
C ARG A 73 4.43 -3.95 -10.95
N THR A 74 5.03 -4.98 -10.35
CA THR A 74 6.47 -5.07 -10.03
C THR A 74 7.41 -4.91 -11.22
N CYS A 75 6.96 -5.19 -12.44
CA CYS A 75 7.74 -5.01 -13.67
C CYS A 75 7.99 -3.54 -14.06
N CYS A 76 7.10 -2.62 -13.69
CA CYS A 76 7.17 -1.21 -14.08
C CYS A 76 6.99 -0.23 -12.93
N GLY A 77 6.62 -0.72 -11.75
CA GLY A 77 6.42 0.05 -10.54
C GLY A 77 5.14 0.90 -10.52
N ASN A 78 4.22 0.67 -11.47
CA ASN A 78 2.95 1.41 -11.54
C ASN A 78 1.86 0.70 -10.75
N THR A 79 1.04 1.47 -10.03
CA THR A 79 -0.18 1.00 -9.36
C THR A 79 -1.40 1.38 -10.19
N ILE A 80 -2.34 0.45 -10.36
CA ILE A 80 -3.60 0.65 -11.07
C ILE A 80 -4.77 0.23 -10.20
N CYS A 81 -5.97 0.76 -10.45
CA CYS A 81 -7.15 0.33 -9.71
C CYS A 81 -7.57 -1.09 -10.13
N TRP A 82 -8.20 -1.83 -9.21
CA TRP A 82 -8.70 -3.18 -9.45
C TRP A 82 -9.61 -3.27 -10.68
N LYS A 83 -10.41 -2.24 -10.97
CA LYS A 83 -11.27 -2.20 -12.16
C LYS A 83 -10.46 -2.25 -13.45
N CYS A 84 -9.40 -1.44 -13.55
CA CYS A 84 -8.51 -1.45 -14.72
C CYS A 84 -7.76 -2.78 -14.83
N ASP A 85 -7.41 -3.37 -13.69
CA ASP A 85 -6.72 -4.65 -13.68
C ASP A 85 -7.61 -5.81 -14.13
N ALA A 86 -8.83 -5.88 -13.60
CA ALA A 86 -9.84 -6.85 -13.98
C ALA A 86 -10.25 -6.72 -15.45
N ALA A 87 -10.39 -5.49 -15.96
CA ALA A 87 -10.66 -5.23 -17.37
C ALA A 87 -9.52 -5.73 -18.28
N ASN A 88 -8.28 -5.61 -17.83
CA ASN A 88 -7.12 -6.13 -18.57
C ASN A 88 -7.10 -7.67 -18.60
N ILE A 89 -7.33 -8.33 -17.47
CA ILE A 89 -7.35 -9.80 -17.38
C ILE A 89 -8.51 -10.39 -18.19
N SER A 90 -9.71 -9.83 -18.07
CA SER A 90 -10.92 -10.33 -18.75
C SER A 90 -10.86 -10.21 -20.27
N ASN A 91 -10.23 -9.16 -20.81
CA ASN A 91 -10.14 -8.96 -22.26
C ASN A 91 -9.01 -9.76 -22.92
N THR A 92 -7.95 -10.10 -22.19
CA THR A 92 -6.76 -10.78 -22.75
C THR A 92 -6.66 -12.26 -22.39
N GLY A 93 -7.36 -12.70 -21.34
CA GLY A 93 -7.26 -14.05 -20.79
C GLY A 93 -5.90 -14.36 -20.14
N ILE A 94 -5.00 -13.38 -20.02
CA ILE A 94 -3.64 -13.56 -19.49
C ILE A 94 -3.29 -12.38 -18.58
N ASP A 95 -2.83 -12.66 -17.35
CA ASP A 95 -2.29 -11.62 -16.45
C ASP A 95 -0.97 -11.06 -17.02
N ARG A 96 -1.08 -9.98 -17.81
CA ARG A 96 0.03 -9.19 -18.32
C ARG A 96 -0.09 -7.76 -17.85
N CYS A 97 1.04 -7.12 -17.55
CA CYS A 97 1.06 -5.71 -17.20
C CYS A 97 0.51 -4.84 -18.36
N VAL A 98 -0.43 -3.95 -18.03
CA VAL A 98 -1.06 -3.03 -19.01
C VAL A 98 -0.05 -2.12 -19.73
N PHE A 99 1.10 -1.83 -19.09
CA PHE A 99 2.09 -0.88 -19.62
C PHE A 99 3.18 -1.55 -20.45
N CYS A 100 3.79 -2.61 -19.94
CA CYS A 100 4.94 -3.26 -20.59
C CYS A 100 4.63 -4.65 -21.16
N ARG A 101 3.39 -5.15 -21.01
CA ARG A 101 2.91 -6.46 -21.46
C ARG A 101 3.70 -7.66 -20.92
N GLU A 102 4.61 -7.43 -20.00
CA GLU A 102 5.28 -8.50 -19.28
C GLU A 102 4.25 -9.32 -18.50
N PRO A 103 4.31 -10.66 -18.56
CA PRO A 103 3.42 -11.50 -17.78
C PRO A 103 3.65 -11.27 -16.28
N GLY A 104 2.61 -11.47 -15.47
CA GLY A 104 2.70 -11.49 -14.01
C GLY A 104 3.85 -12.40 -13.55
N ALA A 105 4.54 -12.01 -12.47
CA ALA A 105 5.66 -12.80 -11.98
C ALA A 105 5.11 -14.16 -11.51
N LYS A 106 5.58 -15.24 -12.13
CA LYS A 106 5.12 -16.59 -11.80
C LYS A 106 5.75 -17.16 -10.54
N THR A 107 6.90 -16.60 -10.13
CA THR A 107 7.64 -17.03 -8.94
C THR A 107 8.13 -15.82 -8.15
N VAL A 108 8.49 -16.06 -6.88
CA VAL A 108 8.99 -15.01 -5.99
C VAL A 108 10.39 -14.55 -6.42
N GLU A 109 11.24 -15.48 -6.88
CA GLU A 109 12.58 -15.19 -7.39
C GLU A 109 12.52 -14.22 -8.58
N LEU A 110 11.58 -14.45 -9.51
CA LEU A 110 11.38 -13.54 -10.64
C LEU A 110 10.89 -12.17 -10.19
N THR A 111 10.06 -12.12 -9.14
CA THR A 111 9.64 -10.85 -8.52
C THR A 111 10.84 -10.07 -8.01
N VAL A 112 11.75 -10.72 -7.29
CA VAL A 112 12.98 -10.08 -6.78
C VAL A 112 13.84 -9.57 -7.93
N VAL A 113 14.05 -10.38 -8.96
CA VAL A 113 14.83 -9.97 -10.15
C VAL A 113 14.24 -8.71 -10.78
N ARG A 114 12.90 -8.63 -10.88
CA ARG A 114 12.21 -7.45 -11.39
C ARG A 114 12.35 -6.24 -10.48
N LEU A 115 12.23 -6.42 -9.17
CA LEU A 115 12.40 -5.34 -8.20
C LEU A 115 13.81 -4.75 -8.28
N ARG A 116 14.85 -5.60 -8.33
CA ARG A 116 16.24 -5.16 -8.51
C ARG A 116 16.41 -4.34 -9.79
N LYS A 117 15.89 -4.85 -10.91
CA LYS A 117 15.94 -4.13 -12.20
C LYS A 117 15.16 -2.80 -12.18
N LEU A 118 14.04 -2.75 -11.46
CA LEU A 118 13.26 -1.53 -11.28
C LEU A 118 14.04 -0.50 -10.45
N ILE A 119 14.66 -0.93 -9.35
CA ILE A 119 15.48 -0.08 -8.47
C ILE A 119 16.74 0.39 -9.20
N GLU A 120 17.38 -0.46 -10.01
CA GLU A 120 18.53 -0.06 -10.83
C GLU A 120 18.16 1.08 -11.80
N LYS A 121 16.96 1.02 -12.40
CA LYS A 121 16.45 2.06 -13.30
C LYS A 121 15.90 3.28 -12.58
N ASN A 122 15.37 3.10 -11.38
CA ASN A 122 14.80 4.15 -10.55
C ASN A 122 15.15 3.89 -9.08
N PRO A 123 16.34 4.32 -8.63
CA PRO A 123 16.81 4.07 -7.27
C PRO A 123 15.92 4.67 -6.18
N GLU A 124 15.12 5.68 -6.53
CA GLU A 124 14.21 6.38 -5.62
C GLU A 124 12.78 5.81 -5.64
N HIS A 125 12.56 4.62 -6.24
CA HIS A 125 11.26 3.95 -6.17
C HIS A 125 11.02 3.36 -4.77
N ALA A 126 10.48 4.20 -3.88
CA ALA A 126 10.33 3.90 -2.45
C ALA A 126 9.54 2.60 -2.16
N GLN A 127 8.46 2.35 -2.91
CA GLN A 127 7.68 1.12 -2.76
C GLN A 127 8.49 -0.12 -3.21
N ALA A 128 9.24 -0.02 -4.31
CA ALA A 128 10.09 -1.13 -4.76
C ALA A 128 11.19 -1.46 -3.76
N LEU A 129 11.83 -0.44 -3.18
CA LEU A 129 12.81 -0.60 -2.10
C LEU A 129 12.18 -1.30 -0.88
N SER A 130 11.01 -0.86 -0.44
CA SER A 130 10.31 -1.47 0.71
C SER A 130 9.96 -2.94 0.44
N VAL A 131 9.41 -3.26 -0.74
CA VAL A 131 9.02 -4.64 -1.05
C VAL A 131 10.25 -5.53 -1.25
N LEU A 132 11.34 -5.02 -1.83
CA LEU A 132 12.58 -5.78 -1.88
C LEU A 132 13.14 -6.03 -0.47
N GLY A 133 13.04 -5.05 0.43
CA GLY A 133 13.38 -5.21 1.84
C GLY A 133 12.58 -6.32 2.52
N ASP A 134 11.29 -6.42 2.24
CA ASP A 134 10.44 -7.51 2.72
C ASP A 134 10.93 -8.90 2.27
N HIS A 135 11.37 -9.03 1.01
CA HIS A 135 11.92 -10.29 0.50
C HIS A 135 13.24 -10.66 1.19
N TYR A 136 14.14 -9.70 1.39
CA TYR A 136 15.38 -9.94 2.14
C TYR A 136 15.14 -10.25 3.62
N LYS A 137 14.13 -9.63 4.24
CA LYS A 137 13.76 -9.92 5.64
C LYS A 137 13.27 -11.35 5.81
N ARG A 138 12.42 -11.83 4.89
CA ARG A 138 11.79 -13.18 4.97
C ARG A 138 12.64 -14.29 4.36
N GLY A 139 13.52 -13.96 3.42
CA GLY A 139 14.23 -14.94 2.60
C GLY A 139 13.38 -15.57 1.50
N ASP A 140 12.33 -14.87 1.03
CA ASP A 140 11.45 -15.40 0.00
C ASP A 140 12.00 -15.06 -1.38
N GLY A 141 12.39 -16.07 -2.15
CA GLY A 141 12.99 -15.92 -3.49
C GLY A 141 14.41 -15.32 -3.50
N VAL A 142 14.98 -15.05 -2.31
CA VAL A 142 16.36 -14.57 -2.07
C VAL A 142 16.84 -15.15 -0.74
N ASN A 143 18.15 -15.29 -0.53
CA ASN A 143 18.65 -15.65 0.79
C ASN A 143 18.35 -14.53 1.79
N ALA A 144 17.81 -14.88 2.96
CA ALA A 144 17.50 -13.91 4.00
C ALA A 144 18.76 -13.08 4.34
N ASP A 145 18.64 -11.77 4.24
CA ASP A 145 19.66 -10.80 4.59
C ASP A 145 18.99 -9.64 5.34
N PRO A 146 18.87 -9.75 6.66
CA PRO A 146 18.14 -8.76 7.42
C PRO A 146 18.89 -7.41 7.52
N VAL A 147 20.22 -7.41 7.33
CA VAL A 147 21.01 -6.17 7.28
C VAL A 147 20.70 -5.41 6.00
N GLU A 148 20.63 -6.11 4.87
CA GLU A 148 20.24 -5.53 3.59
C GLU A 148 18.76 -5.08 3.61
N ALA A 149 17.87 -5.86 4.23
CA ALA A 149 16.47 -5.46 4.43
C ALA A 149 16.38 -4.12 5.17
N ARG A 150 17.09 -3.97 6.30
CA ARG A 150 17.16 -2.71 7.05
C ARG A 150 17.68 -1.57 6.19
N ARG A 151 18.73 -1.79 5.40
CA ARG A 151 19.29 -0.76 4.50
C ARG A 151 18.26 -0.28 3.48
N LEU A 152 17.54 -1.20 2.85
CA LEU A 152 16.48 -0.90 1.89
C LEU A 152 15.30 -0.16 2.54
N TYR A 153 14.88 -0.59 3.74
CA TYR A 153 13.82 0.12 4.47
C TYR A 153 14.25 1.53 4.88
N MET A 154 15.50 1.75 5.29
CA MET A 154 16.00 3.10 5.58
C MET A 154 15.88 4.00 4.34
N GLN A 155 16.30 3.51 3.17
CA GLN A 155 16.17 4.27 1.92
C GLN A 155 14.71 4.56 1.58
N ALA A 156 13.84 3.55 1.62
CA ALA A 156 12.41 3.73 1.37
C ALA A 156 11.76 4.71 2.36
N SER A 157 12.09 4.62 3.65
CA SER A 157 11.60 5.49 4.71
C SER A 157 12.02 6.95 4.48
N THR A 158 13.27 7.20 4.07
CA THR A 158 13.73 8.56 3.71
C THR A 158 13.00 9.15 2.51
N LEU A 159 12.46 8.30 1.64
CA LEU A 159 11.67 8.68 0.47
C LEU A 159 10.16 8.79 0.77
N GLY A 160 9.76 8.76 2.04
CA GLY A 160 8.35 8.92 2.42
C GLY A 160 7.56 7.62 2.49
N ASN A 161 8.19 6.44 2.38
CA ASN A 161 7.46 5.18 2.43
C ASN A 161 7.06 4.80 3.87
N GLY A 162 5.79 5.04 4.20
CA GLY A 162 5.19 4.68 5.47
C GLY A 162 5.38 3.21 5.87
N PRO A 163 5.10 2.22 5.01
CA PRO A 163 5.34 0.80 5.32
C PRO A 163 6.79 0.49 5.74
N ALA A 164 7.79 1.07 5.06
CA ALA A 164 9.18 0.90 5.41
C ALA A 164 9.53 1.51 6.77
N SER A 165 9.01 2.71 7.07
CA SER A 165 9.15 3.33 8.40
C SER A 165 8.54 2.45 9.50
N SER A 166 7.36 1.85 9.27
CA SER A 166 6.76 0.89 10.21
C SER A 166 7.61 -0.37 10.41
N ASN A 167 8.21 -0.89 9.34
CA ASN A 167 9.11 -2.04 9.44
C ASN A 167 10.37 -1.71 10.25
N LEU A 168 10.98 -0.53 10.06
CA LEU A 168 12.10 -0.06 10.88
C LEU A 168 11.70 0.07 12.35
N ALA A 169 10.52 0.64 12.62
CA ALA A 169 10.01 0.78 13.97
C ALA A 169 9.90 -0.57 14.71
N ALA A 170 9.42 -1.60 14.02
CA ALA A 170 9.37 -2.96 14.54
C ALA A 170 10.76 -3.56 14.77
N MET A 171 11.72 -3.33 13.87
CA MET A 171 13.10 -3.79 14.05
C MET A 171 13.77 -3.20 15.29
N TYR A 172 13.58 -1.90 15.54
CA TYR A 172 14.08 -1.26 16.76
C TYR A 172 13.34 -1.70 18.02
N ASP A 173 12.08 -2.15 17.91
CA ASP A 173 11.34 -2.70 19.05
C ASP A 173 11.88 -4.07 19.48
N ASP A 174 12.08 -4.99 18.55
CA ASP A 174 12.48 -6.37 18.84
C ASP A 174 13.99 -6.62 18.80
N GLY A 175 14.78 -5.63 18.34
CA GLY A 175 16.23 -5.76 18.17
C GLY A 175 16.61 -6.72 17.05
N SER A 176 15.71 -6.97 16.09
CA SER A 176 16.01 -7.82 14.93
C SER A 176 16.94 -7.12 13.95
N CYS A 177 17.43 -7.87 12.96
CA CYS A 177 18.17 -7.28 11.83
C CYS A 177 19.45 -6.51 12.21
N GLY A 178 20.09 -6.92 13.29
CA GLY A 178 21.36 -6.37 13.75
C GLY A 178 21.28 -4.95 14.32
N VAL A 179 20.09 -4.50 14.73
CA VAL A 179 19.95 -3.33 15.62
C VAL A 179 19.83 -3.80 17.06
N LYS A 180 20.23 -2.94 18.01
CA LYS A 180 19.87 -3.14 19.42
C LYS A 180 18.43 -2.67 19.61
N VAL A 181 17.74 -3.27 20.59
CA VAL A 181 16.45 -2.76 21.05
C VAL A 181 16.62 -1.29 21.45
N ASP A 182 15.82 -0.43 20.82
CA ASP A 182 15.75 1.00 21.09
C ASP A 182 14.29 1.45 20.96
N LEU A 183 13.60 1.54 22.10
CA LEU A 183 12.18 1.87 22.14
C LEU A 183 11.92 3.32 21.72
N THR A 184 12.91 4.20 21.83
CA THR A 184 12.83 5.60 21.44
C THR A 184 12.86 5.71 19.92
N GLU A 185 13.82 5.05 19.27
CA GLU A 185 13.86 4.98 17.81
C GLU A 185 12.65 4.24 17.24
N SER A 186 12.23 3.15 17.88
CA SER A 186 11.00 2.45 17.51
C SER A 186 9.79 3.39 17.47
N ARG A 187 9.57 4.16 18.55
CA ARG A 187 8.48 5.15 18.62
C ARG A 187 8.62 6.21 17.52
N ARG A 188 9.83 6.76 17.34
CA ARG A 188 10.11 7.78 16.32
C ARG A 188 9.75 7.31 14.91
N TYR A 189 10.11 6.07 14.55
CA TYR A 189 9.79 5.50 13.24
C TYR A 189 8.29 5.17 13.08
N PHE A 190 7.59 4.75 14.15
CA PHE A 190 6.13 4.61 14.10
C PHE A 190 5.45 5.96 13.84
N GLU A 191 5.86 7.01 14.56
CA GLU A 191 5.33 8.36 14.37
C GLU A 191 5.62 8.90 12.96
N LEU A 192 6.82 8.64 12.43
CA LEU A 192 7.17 8.97 11.05
C LEU A 192 6.28 8.21 10.04
N SER A 193 6.04 6.92 10.26
CA SER A 193 5.19 6.10 9.40
C SER A 193 3.75 6.62 9.34
N ILE A 194 3.22 7.04 10.49
CA ILE A 194 1.88 7.66 10.59
C ILE A 194 1.85 9.01 9.86
N ALA A 195 2.89 9.84 10.03
CA ALA A 195 3.02 11.11 9.33
C ALA A 195 3.14 10.95 7.80
N GLN A 196 3.68 9.82 7.34
CA GLN A 196 3.75 9.41 5.93
C GLN A 196 2.42 8.80 5.41
N GLY A 197 1.36 8.81 6.21
CA GLY A 197 0.02 8.40 5.79
C GLY A 197 -0.28 6.90 5.96
N GLU A 198 0.61 6.11 6.57
CA GLU A 198 0.40 4.68 6.74
C GLU A 198 -0.55 4.40 7.91
N ILE A 199 -1.83 4.15 7.60
CA ILE A 199 -2.86 3.89 8.62
C ILE A 199 -2.56 2.60 9.39
N VAL A 200 -2.00 1.58 8.74
CA VAL A 200 -1.66 0.30 9.40
C VAL A 200 -0.57 0.51 10.46
N ALA A 201 0.27 1.55 10.33
CA ALA A 201 1.29 1.90 11.32
C ALA A 201 0.69 2.26 12.67
N ILE A 202 -0.44 2.97 12.69
CA ILE A 202 -1.15 3.36 13.92
C ILE A 202 -1.56 2.11 14.69
N HIS A 203 -2.11 1.12 13.97
CA HIS A 203 -2.50 -0.15 14.55
C HIS A 203 -1.29 -0.94 15.05
N ASN A 204 -0.26 -1.09 14.22
CA ASN A 204 0.95 -1.82 14.59
C ASN A 204 1.62 -1.21 15.83
N PHE A 205 1.67 0.12 15.90
CA PHE A 205 2.19 0.81 17.06
C PHE A 205 1.38 0.49 18.32
N ALA A 206 0.05 0.47 18.23
CA ALA A 206 -0.80 0.08 19.34
C ALA A 206 -0.57 -1.36 19.81
N ILE A 207 -0.30 -2.29 18.89
CA ILE A 207 0.05 -3.67 19.24
C ILE A 207 1.36 -3.71 20.04
N ILE A 208 2.37 -2.96 19.61
CA ILE A 208 3.66 -2.87 20.32
C ILE A 208 3.47 -2.26 21.72
N LEU A 209 2.73 -1.16 21.82
CA LEU A 209 2.40 -0.53 23.12
C LEU A 209 1.66 -1.52 24.04
N THR A 210 0.73 -2.32 23.50
CA THR A 210 0.01 -3.35 24.27
C THR A 210 0.97 -4.41 24.81
N LYS A 211 1.93 -4.88 24.00
CA LYS A 211 2.94 -5.86 24.43
C LYS A 211 3.86 -5.34 25.54
N ARG A 212 4.13 -4.03 25.53
CA ARG A 212 4.92 -3.34 26.56
C ARG A 212 4.11 -3.00 27.83
N GLY A 213 2.80 -3.26 27.84
CA GLY A 213 1.91 -2.91 28.96
C GLY A 213 1.42 -1.45 28.96
N GLU A 214 1.73 -0.68 27.91
CA GLU A 214 1.33 0.72 27.73
C GLU A 214 -0.13 0.83 27.24
N HIS A 215 -1.07 0.19 27.96
CA HIS A 215 -2.45 -0.03 27.51
C HIS A 215 -3.25 1.25 27.27
N THR A 216 -3.02 2.31 28.03
CA THR A 216 -3.71 3.60 27.86
C THR A 216 -3.41 4.23 26.51
N GLU A 217 -2.13 4.24 26.12
CA GLU A 217 -1.71 4.78 24.84
C GLU A 217 -2.10 3.84 23.69
N ALA A 218 -1.91 2.53 23.88
CA ALA A 218 -2.36 1.53 22.91
C ALA A 218 -3.84 1.67 22.57
N LYS A 219 -4.69 1.86 23.60
CA LYS A 219 -6.12 2.13 23.42
C LYS A 219 -6.32 3.36 22.54
N ALA A 220 -5.70 4.49 22.88
CA ALA A 220 -5.84 5.73 22.11
C ALA A 220 -5.46 5.53 20.62
N LYS A 221 -4.35 4.84 20.36
CA LYS A 221 -3.91 4.51 18.99
C LYS A 221 -4.89 3.59 18.25
N LEU A 222 -5.51 2.61 18.92
CA LEU A 222 -6.53 1.78 18.29
C LEU A 222 -7.80 2.57 17.92
N PHE A 223 -8.26 3.49 18.79
CA PHE A 223 -9.36 4.38 18.44
C PHE A 223 -9.01 5.32 17.29
N GLU A 224 -7.78 5.82 17.27
CA GLU A 224 -7.24 6.64 16.19
C GLU A 224 -7.24 5.87 14.84
N ALA A 225 -6.81 4.59 14.84
CA ALA A 225 -6.85 3.73 13.66
C ALA A 225 -8.28 3.42 13.21
N ALA A 226 -9.20 3.17 14.16
CA ALA A 226 -10.61 2.95 13.87
C ALA A 226 -11.27 4.19 13.23
N ALA A 227 -10.95 5.38 13.73
CA ALA A 227 -11.44 6.65 13.17
C ALA A 227 -10.95 6.90 11.74
N ARG A 228 -9.83 6.29 11.34
CA ARG A 228 -9.32 6.29 9.96
C ARG A 228 -9.80 5.09 9.12
N GLY A 229 -10.80 4.34 9.59
CA GLY A 229 -11.42 3.26 8.82
C GLY A 229 -10.69 1.91 8.86
N TYR A 230 -9.67 1.74 9.72
CA TYR A 230 -8.94 0.47 9.82
C TYR A 230 -9.67 -0.54 10.72
N GLU A 231 -10.38 -1.50 10.14
CA GLU A 231 -11.17 -2.49 10.88
C GLU A 231 -10.36 -3.42 11.79
N GLY A 232 -9.09 -3.69 11.44
CA GLY A 232 -8.21 -4.51 12.28
C GLY A 232 -8.08 -3.97 13.70
N SER A 233 -8.20 -2.65 13.88
CA SER A 233 -8.19 -2.01 15.19
C SER A 233 -9.36 -2.42 16.09
N ILE A 234 -10.55 -2.66 15.52
CA ILE A 234 -11.74 -3.09 16.27
C ILE A 234 -11.52 -4.48 16.85
N ARG A 235 -10.87 -5.38 16.09
CA ARG A 235 -10.51 -6.71 16.58
C ARG A 235 -9.55 -6.62 17.77
N SER A 236 -8.55 -5.76 17.70
CA SER A 236 -7.60 -5.57 18.81
C SER A 236 -8.23 -4.92 20.04
N LEU A 237 -9.16 -3.97 19.86
CA LEU A 237 -9.93 -3.42 20.98
C LEU A 237 -10.77 -4.49 21.69
N ARG A 238 -11.33 -5.46 20.95
CA ARG A 238 -12.03 -6.61 21.54
C ARG A 238 -11.09 -7.51 22.34
N ILE A 239 -9.86 -7.73 21.86
CA ILE A 239 -8.84 -8.48 22.61
C ILE A 239 -8.50 -7.75 23.91
N MET A 240 -8.33 -6.43 23.88
CA MET A 240 -8.10 -5.62 25.09
C MET A 240 -9.25 -5.71 26.10
N GLU A 241 -10.51 -5.71 25.63
CA GLU A 241 -11.69 -5.89 26.49
C GLU A 241 -11.69 -7.27 27.17
N MET A 242 -11.39 -8.34 26.44
CA MET A 242 -11.25 -9.68 27.01
C MET A 242 -10.13 -9.78 28.04
N GLN A 243 -9.02 -9.06 27.80
CA GLN A 243 -7.88 -8.97 28.72
C GLN A 243 -8.13 -8.01 29.89
N LYS A 244 -9.29 -7.32 29.93
CA LYS A 244 -9.66 -6.31 30.92
C LYS A 244 -8.65 -5.15 31.02
N THR A 245 -8.03 -4.78 29.89
CA THR A 245 -7.01 -3.71 29.82
C THR A 245 -7.60 -2.31 29.58
N GLY A 246 -8.77 -2.02 30.19
CA GLY A 246 -9.35 -0.68 30.21
C GLY A 246 -10.18 -0.27 28.99
N VAL A 247 -10.66 -1.22 28.20
CA VAL A 247 -11.61 -1.01 27.09
C VAL A 247 -12.92 -1.71 27.39
N ASN A 248 -14.05 -1.05 27.13
CA ASN A 248 -15.38 -1.64 27.31
C ASN A 248 -16.16 -1.82 25.99
N LYS A 249 -17.23 -2.62 26.03
CA LYS A 249 -18.06 -2.94 24.85
C LYS A 249 -18.71 -1.72 24.20
N VAL A 250 -19.10 -0.72 24.99
CA VAL A 250 -19.76 0.50 24.47
C VAL A 250 -18.78 1.31 23.63
N GLU A 251 -17.54 1.47 24.11
CA GLU A 251 -16.49 2.15 23.38
C GLU A 251 -16.15 1.41 22.08
N ILE A 252 -16.07 0.08 22.11
CA ILE A 252 -15.85 -0.75 20.90
C ILE A 252 -16.96 -0.55 19.87
N GLN A 253 -18.23 -0.50 20.30
CA GLN A 253 -19.35 -0.25 19.41
C GLN A 253 -19.32 1.16 18.81
N ALA A 254 -18.86 2.16 19.56
CA ALA A 254 -18.65 3.51 19.05
C ALA A 254 -17.54 3.54 17.98
N ALA A 255 -16.38 2.92 18.25
CA ALA A 255 -15.29 2.79 17.29
C ALA A 255 -15.70 2.06 16.01
N ALA A 256 -16.46 0.98 16.13
CA ALA A 256 -16.94 0.21 14.98
C ALA A 256 -17.86 1.05 14.08
N ARG A 257 -18.77 1.84 14.68
CA ARG A 257 -19.66 2.75 13.94
C ARG A 257 -18.87 3.84 13.21
N LEU A 258 -17.86 4.42 13.86
CA LEU A 258 -16.97 5.40 13.23
C LEU A 258 -16.22 4.80 12.03
N CYS A 259 -15.64 3.61 12.22
CA CYS A 259 -14.92 2.89 11.18
C CYS A 259 -15.81 2.55 9.97
N GLN A 260 -17.04 2.09 10.21
CA GLN A 260 -18.01 1.79 9.16
C GLN A 260 -18.45 3.04 8.38
N ARG A 261 -18.62 4.17 9.07
CA ARG A 261 -19.00 5.43 8.43
C ARG A 261 -17.94 5.90 7.42
N VAL A 262 -16.66 5.73 7.75
CA VAL A 262 -15.55 6.07 6.84
C VAL A 262 -15.50 5.15 5.62
N LYS A 263 -15.91 3.89 5.74
CA LYS A 263 -15.95 2.94 4.61
C LYS A 263 -17.17 3.08 3.71
N GLY A 264 -18.29 3.58 4.24
CA GLY A 264 -19.55 3.75 3.51
C GLY A 264 -19.69 5.09 2.78
N LEU A 265 -18.69 5.97 2.95
CA LEU A 265 -18.55 7.27 2.31
C LEU A 265 -17.48 7.22 1.23
#